data_AF-U3TDD8-F1
#
_entry.id   AF-U3TDD8-F1
#
_cell.length_a   1.000
_cell.length_b   1.000
_cell.length_c   1.000
_cell.angle_alpha   90.00
_cell.angle_beta   90.00
_cell.angle_gamma   90.00
#
_symmetry.space_group_name_H-M   'P 1'
#
loop_
_entity.id
_entity.type
_entity.pdbx_description
1 polymer ?
#
loop_
_entity_poly.entity_id
_entity_poly.type
_entity_poly.pdbx_seq_one_letter_code
_entity_poly.pdbx_strand_id
1 'polypeptide(L)'
;ADGVLVPGGFGVRGTEGKIQAISWARKQKKPFLGVCLGMQLAVVEFARNVLGWQDANSTEFDPKTTYPVVIDMPEHNPGQMGGTMRLGKRRTIFQTKNSVMRKLYGDGDYLEERHRHRFEVNPELKNSFEEKGMKFVGQDVEGERMEVVELEEHPFFVGVQYHPEFLSRPIKPSPPYFGLLLASAGKLSHYLQKGCRLSPRDTYSDRSGSSSPDSEITELKFTAVNHE
;
A
#
# COMPACT_ATOMS: atom_id res chain seq x y z
N ALA A 1 -11.26 17.56 2.40
CA ALA A 1 -11.41 16.11 2.16
C ALA A 1 -10.86 15.36 3.36
N ASP A 2 -11.57 14.36 3.85
CA ASP A 2 -11.18 13.56 5.02
C ASP A 2 -10.38 12.30 4.66
N GLY A 3 -10.31 11.98 3.37
CA GLY A 3 -9.46 10.95 2.80
C GLY A 3 -9.13 11.27 1.34
N VAL A 4 -8.01 10.74 0.85
CA VAL A 4 -7.52 10.92 -0.51
C VAL A 4 -7.24 9.55 -1.13
N LEU A 5 -7.81 9.31 -2.30
CA LEU A 5 -7.55 8.12 -3.12
C LEU A 5 -6.90 8.55 -4.43
N VAL A 6 -5.73 7.99 -4.73
CA VAL A 6 -5.13 8.08 -6.06
C VAL A 6 -5.20 6.69 -6.69
N PRO A 7 -6.11 6.47 -7.66
CA PRO A 7 -6.29 5.16 -8.27
C PRO A 7 -5.20 4.87 -9.31
N GLY A 8 -5.28 3.68 -9.91
CA GLY A 8 -4.48 3.34 -11.08
C GLY A 8 -4.69 4.31 -12.24
N GLY A 9 -3.72 4.35 -13.15
CA GLY A 9 -3.78 5.15 -14.36
C GLY A 9 -2.69 4.73 -15.33
N PHE A 10 -2.69 5.36 -16.51
CA PHE A 10 -1.72 5.07 -17.57
C PHE A 10 -1.24 6.35 -18.21
N GLY A 11 0.05 6.37 -18.56
CA GLY A 11 0.69 7.49 -19.24
C GLY A 11 0.91 8.72 -18.34
N VAL A 12 1.53 9.74 -18.95
CA VAL A 12 2.06 10.92 -18.24
C VAL A 12 0.99 11.93 -17.80
N ARG A 13 -0.23 11.84 -18.34
CA ARG A 13 -1.24 12.90 -18.19
C ARG A 13 -1.73 12.99 -16.74
N GLY A 14 -1.47 14.12 -16.10
CA GLY A 14 -1.93 14.41 -14.75
C GLY A 14 -1.05 13.82 -13.64
N THR A 15 0.11 13.25 -13.97
CA THR A 15 1.06 12.67 -13.01
C THR A 15 1.52 13.69 -11.96
N GLU A 16 1.96 14.87 -12.38
CA GLU A 16 2.43 15.92 -11.45
C GLU A 16 1.30 16.43 -10.53
N GLY A 17 0.07 16.54 -11.04
CA GLY A 17 -1.08 16.90 -10.21
C GLY A 17 -1.40 15.84 -9.15
N LYS A 18 -1.27 14.55 -9.49
CA LYS A 18 -1.41 13.45 -8.52
C LYS A 18 -0.30 13.50 -7.47
N ILE A 19 0.96 13.74 -7.87
CA ILE A 19 2.09 13.89 -6.94
C ILE A 19 1.84 15.03 -5.95
N GLN A 20 1.33 16.17 -6.41
CA GLN A 20 0.96 17.29 -5.53
C GLN A 20 -0.15 16.92 -4.55
N ALA A 21 -1.18 16.19 -5.00
CA ALA A 21 -2.26 15.71 -4.12
C ALA A 21 -1.74 14.74 -3.04
N ILE A 22 -0.81 13.85 -3.40
CA ILE A 22 -0.14 12.94 -2.47
C ILE A 22 0.68 13.73 -1.44
N SER A 23 1.45 14.72 -1.90
CA SER A 23 2.25 15.57 -1.01
C SER A 23 1.38 16.32 -0.01
N TRP A 24 0.24 16.85 -0.47
CA TRP A 24 -0.73 17.48 0.40
C TRP A 24 -1.30 16.49 1.43
N ALA A 25 -1.71 15.29 1.00
CA ALA A 25 -2.24 14.28 1.91
C ALA A 25 -1.23 13.91 3.01
N ARG A 26 0.03 13.66 2.63
CA ARG A 26 1.12 13.34 3.56
C ARG A 26 1.39 14.48 4.54
N LYS A 27 1.56 15.71 4.05
CA LYS A 27 1.88 16.89 4.89
C LYS A 27 0.74 17.26 5.83
N GLN A 28 -0.51 17.10 5.40
CA GLN A 28 -1.71 17.40 6.19
C GLN A 28 -2.20 16.22 7.03
N LYS A 29 -1.45 15.11 7.05
CA LYS A 29 -1.83 13.87 7.75
C LYS A 29 -3.24 13.38 7.39
N LYS A 30 -3.65 13.57 6.13
CA LYS A 30 -4.96 13.09 5.64
C LYS A 30 -4.84 11.64 5.20
N PRO A 31 -5.74 10.75 5.65
CA PRO A 31 -5.79 9.36 5.21
C PRO A 31 -5.64 9.22 3.70
N PHE A 32 -4.71 8.38 3.27
CA PHE A 32 -4.33 8.22 1.87
C PHE A 32 -4.30 6.76 1.46
N LEU A 33 -4.85 6.47 0.27
CA LEU A 33 -4.68 5.22 -0.44
C LEU A 33 -4.19 5.47 -1.87
N GLY A 34 -3.03 4.91 -2.22
CA GLY A 34 -2.53 4.83 -3.58
C GLY A 34 -2.72 3.43 -4.15
N VAL A 35 -3.35 3.30 -5.32
CA VAL A 35 -3.56 2.00 -5.99
C VAL A 35 -2.77 1.95 -7.29
N CYS A 36 -1.97 0.90 -7.49
CA CYS A 36 -1.15 0.68 -8.68
C CYS A 36 -0.27 1.91 -8.96
N LEU A 37 -0.54 2.68 -10.02
CA LEU A 37 0.14 3.97 -10.27
C LEU A 37 0.12 4.90 -9.06
N GLY A 38 -0.95 4.91 -8.25
CA GLY A 38 -1.01 5.73 -7.04
C GLY A 38 0.06 5.39 -6.01
N MET A 39 0.44 4.11 -5.88
CA MET A 39 1.56 3.69 -5.01
C MET A 39 2.89 4.19 -5.58
N GLN A 40 3.12 3.98 -6.88
CA GLN A 40 4.33 4.43 -7.57
C GLN A 40 4.54 5.94 -7.43
N LEU A 41 3.49 6.74 -7.62
CA LEU A 41 3.58 8.19 -7.46
C LEU A 41 3.79 8.62 -6.01
N ALA A 42 3.37 7.82 -5.03
CA ALA A 42 3.67 8.10 -3.62
C ALA A 42 5.16 7.88 -3.30
N VAL A 43 5.77 6.85 -3.90
CA VAL A 43 7.22 6.63 -3.83
C VAL A 43 7.98 7.79 -4.50
N VAL A 44 7.54 8.24 -5.68
CA VAL A 44 8.13 9.42 -6.35
C VAL A 44 7.99 10.68 -5.49
N GLU A 45 6.80 10.96 -4.93
CA GLU A 45 6.57 12.13 -4.07
C GLU A 45 7.49 12.12 -2.85
N PHE A 46 7.65 10.95 -2.22
CA PHE A 46 8.47 10.80 -1.04
C PHE A 46 9.96 10.97 -1.36
N ALA A 47 10.44 10.40 -2.46
CA ALA A 47 11.81 10.57 -2.93
C ALA A 47 12.16 12.05 -3.15
N ARG A 48 11.29 12.78 -3.86
CA ARG A 48 11.51 14.21 -4.14
C ARG A 48 11.49 15.07 -2.89
N ASN A 49 10.53 14.83 -1.99
CA ASN A 49 10.24 15.76 -0.88
C ASN A 49 10.85 15.36 0.46
N VAL A 50 11.21 14.09 0.67
CA VAL A 50 11.77 13.59 1.93
C VAL A 50 13.22 13.12 1.77
N LEU A 51 13.54 12.43 0.67
CA LEU A 51 14.92 12.04 0.36
C LEU A 51 15.73 13.16 -0.30
N GLY A 52 15.04 14.16 -0.86
CA GLY A 52 15.66 15.31 -1.53
C GLY A 52 16.09 15.04 -2.98
N TRP A 53 15.74 13.88 -3.54
CA TRP A 53 16.06 13.48 -4.92
C TRP A 53 15.10 14.16 -5.90
N GLN A 54 15.38 15.42 -6.23
CA GLN A 54 14.44 16.31 -6.94
C GLN A 54 13.99 15.79 -8.30
N ASP A 55 14.87 15.09 -9.03
CA ASP A 55 14.57 14.51 -10.34
C ASP A 55 14.10 13.05 -10.26
N ALA A 56 13.90 12.48 -9.07
CA ALA A 56 13.42 11.11 -8.92
C ALA A 56 12.11 10.89 -9.68
N ASN A 57 12.02 9.80 -10.44
CA ASN A 57 10.86 9.53 -11.28
C ASN A 57 10.70 8.04 -11.58
N SER A 58 9.57 7.70 -12.19
CA SER A 58 9.40 6.42 -12.90
C SER A 58 10.08 6.49 -14.25
N THR A 59 10.79 5.42 -14.63
CA THR A 59 11.34 5.29 -15.99
C THR A 59 10.24 5.16 -17.05
N GLU A 60 8.98 4.95 -16.66
CA GLU A 60 7.82 5.09 -17.57
C GLU A 60 7.69 6.51 -18.12
N PHE A 61 7.96 7.51 -17.29
CA PHE A 61 7.70 8.93 -17.60
C PHE A 61 8.96 9.71 -17.91
N ASP A 62 10.06 9.40 -17.22
CA ASP A 62 11.36 10.01 -17.46
C ASP A 62 12.47 8.94 -17.40
N PRO A 63 12.83 8.35 -18.55
CA PRO A 63 13.92 7.38 -18.63
C PRO A 63 15.32 7.95 -18.33
N LYS A 64 15.46 9.29 -18.22
CA LYS A 64 16.75 9.96 -18.01
C LYS A 64 16.96 10.43 -16.57
N THR A 65 16.01 10.16 -15.68
CA THR A 65 16.15 10.47 -14.25
C THR A 65 17.43 9.85 -13.68
N THR A 66 18.14 10.59 -12.83
CA THR A 66 19.31 10.07 -12.12
C THR A 66 18.91 9.21 -10.91
N TYR A 67 17.64 9.28 -10.48
CA TYR A 67 17.06 8.46 -9.42
C TYR A 67 15.84 7.70 -9.93
N PRO A 68 16.05 6.55 -10.61
CA PRO A 68 14.97 5.71 -11.13
C PRO A 68 14.32 4.92 -9.99
N VAL A 69 13.41 5.56 -9.25
CA VAL A 69 12.74 4.98 -8.07
C VAL A 69 11.66 3.97 -8.44
N VAL A 70 11.16 4.04 -9.67
CA VAL A 70 10.24 3.06 -10.25
C VAL A 70 10.77 2.65 -11.63
N ILE A 71 10.91 1.35 -11.86
CA ILE A 71 11.57 0.75 -13.03
C ILE A 71 10.70 -0.33 -13.68
N ASP A 72 10.88 -0.58 -14.97
CA ASP A 72 10.22 -1.68 -15.68
C ASP A 72 10.85 -3.01 -15.26
N MET A 73 10.06 -3.90 -14.65
CA MET A 73 10.51 -5.23 -14.19
C MET A 73 9.55 -6.31 -14.71
N PRO A 74 9.57 -6.59 -16.03
CA PRO A 74 8.65 -7.53 -16.65
C PRO A 74 8.92 -8.97 -16.20
N GLU A 75 7.87 -9.79 -16.25
CA GLU A 75 7.96 -11.21 -15.91
C GLU A 75 8.39 -12.04 -17.11
N HIS A 76 9.29 -12.99 -16.87
CA HIS A 76 9.78 -13.92 -17.87
C HIS A 76 9.23 -15.31 -17.54
N ASN A 77 8.09 -15.64 -18.14
CA ASN A 77 7.37 -16.88 -17.87
C ASN A 77 7.74 -17.97 -18.89
N PRO A 78 7.93 -19.24 -18.46
CA PRO A 78 8.19 -20.35 -19.38
C PRO A 78 7.10 -20.44 -20.47
N GLY A 79 7.52 -20.53 -21.73
CA GLY A 79 6.62 -20.60 -22.88
C GLY A 79 6.13 -19.25 -23.41
N GLN A 80 6.52 -18.12 -22.82
CA GLN A 80 6.26 -16.77 -23.35
C GLN A 80 7.56 -16.15 -23.88
N MET A 81 7.53 -15.59 -25.09
CA MET A 81 8.67 -14.88 -25.66
C MET A 81 8.65 -13.42 -25.22
N GLY A 82 9.76 -12.96 -24.62
CA GLY A 82 9.92 -11.59 -24.13
C GLY A 82 9.35 -11.35 -22.73
N GLY A 83 9.56 -10.13 -22.23
CA GLY A 83 9.04 -9.70 -20.94
C GLY A 83 7.53 -9.43 -21.00
N THR A 84 6.80 -9.93 -20.01
CA THR A 84 5.33 -9.82 -19.93
C THR A 84 4.87 -8.97 -18.75
N MET A 85 3.64 -8.48 -18.83
CA MET A 85 2.99 -7.75 -17.73
C MET A 85 2.70 -8.68 -16.56
N ARG A 86 2.93 -8.23 -15.33
CA ARG A 86 2.50 -8.93 -14.12
C ARG A 86 0.97 -8.90 -14.05
N LEU A 87 0.37 -10.06 -14.28
CA LEU A 87 -1.08 -10.23 -14.44
C LEU A 87 -1.64 -11.33 -13.53
N GLY A 88 -2.90 -11.15 -13.17
CA GLY A 88 -3.70 -12.18 -12.51
C GLY A 88 -3.59 -12.15 -10.99
N LYS A 89 -4.11 -13.20 -10.35
CA LYS A 89 -4.08 -13.34 -8.90
C LYS A 89 -2.69 -13.77 -8.46
N ARG A 90 -2.05 -13.01 -7.57
CA ARG A 90 -0.71 -13.27 -7.01
C ARG A 90 -0.74 -13.20 -5.51
N ARG A 91 0.28 -13.77 -4.89
CA ARG A 91 0.48 -13.77 -3.44
C ARG A 91 1.47 -12.67 -3.07
N THR A 92 1.11 -11.88 -2.06
CA THR A 92 1.97 -10.89 -1.42
C THR A 92 2.24 -11.35 0.01
N ILE A 93 3.52 -11.48 0.38
CA ILE A 93 3.97 -11.89 1.71
C ILE A 93 4.21 -10.65 2.58
N PHE A 94 3.59 -10.63 3.76
CA PHE A 94 3.85 -9.58 4.74
C PHE A 94 5.23 -9.76 5.38
N GLN A 95 5.98 -8.67 5.43
CA GLN A 95 7.37 -8.65 5.91
C GLN A 95 7.46 -8.28 7.40
N THR A 96 6.36 -7.83 7.99
CA THR A 96 6.27 -7.43 9.39
C THR A 96 4.89 -7.72 9.96
N LYS A 97 4.85 -8.02 11.27
CA LYS A 97 3.59 -8.10 12.01
C LYS A 97 2.97 -6.72 12.24
N ASN A 98 3.80 -5.67 12.23
CA ASN A 98 3.40 -4.30 12.47
C ASN A 98 2.96 -3.62 11.17
N SER A 99 1.78 -3.99 10.66
CA SER A 99 1.19 -3.41 9.45
C SER A 99 -0.31 -3.21 9.65
N VAL A 100 -0.81 -2.03 9.29
CA VAL A 100 -2.26 -1.78 9.29
C VAL A 100 -2.94 -2.66 8.26
N MET A 101 -2.31 -2.86 7.10
CA MET A 101 -2.84 -3.71 6.04
C MET A 101 -2.94 -5.16 6.49
N ARG A 102 -1.91 -5.70 7.16
CA ARG A 102 -1.95 -7.06 7.71
C ARG A 102 -3.14 -7.28 8.64
N LYS A 103 -3.37 -6.34 9.57
CA LYS A 103 -4.51 -6.41 10.50
C LYS A 103 -5.85 -6.34 9.78
N LEU A 104 -5.97 -5.44 8.79
CA LEU A 104 -7.19 -5.31 7.98
C LEU A 104 -7.48 -6.57 7.14
N TYR A 105 -6.45 -7.29 6.71
CA TYR A 105 -6.56 -8.59 6.05
C TYR A 105 -6.74 -9.78 7.02
N GLY A 106 -6.84 -9.53 8.33
CA GLY A 106 -7.12 -10.57 9.33
C GLY A 106 -5.90 -11.26 9.93
N ASP A 107 -4.74 -10.60 9.95
CA ASP A 107 -3.49 -11.07 10.57
C ASP A 107 -2.87 -12.33 9.94
N GLY A 108 -3.15 -12.59 8.67
CA GLY A 108 -2.44 -13.60 7.88
C GLY A 108 -1.00 -13.20 7.53
N ASP A 109 -0.18 -14.18 7.17
CA ASP A 109 1.21 -13.95 6.73
C ASP A 109 1.30 -13.51 5.26
N TYR A 110 0.21 -13.68 4.52
CA TYR A 110 0.11 -13.27 3.12
C TYR A 110 -1.31 -12.83 2.78
N LEU A 111 -1.42 -12.10 1.67
CA LEU A 111 -2.68 -11.82 0.99
C LEU A 111 -2.60 -12.32 -0.46
N GLU A 112 -3.76 -12.44 -1.10
CA GLU A 112 -3.81 -12.74 -2.53
C GLU A 112 -4.73 -11.76 -3.26
N GLU A 113 -4.16 -11.00 -4.19
CA GLU A 113 -4.84 -9.93 -4.90
C GLU A 113 -4.53 -9.96 -6.39
N ARG A 114 -5.25 -9.17 -7.18
CA ARG A 114 -5.10 -9.15 -8.64
C ARG A 114 -4.18 -8.01 -9.09
N HIS A 115 -3.21 -8.35 -9.94
CA HIS A 115 -2.25 -7.41 -10.52
C HIS A 115 -2.51 -7.17 -12.00
N ARG A 116 -2.18 -5.95 -12.44
CA ARG A 116 -2.17 -5.53 -13.85
C ARG A 116 -1.22 -4.36 -14.06
N HIS A 117 0.09 -4.62 -13.95
CA HIS A 117 1.12 -3.59 -14.03
C HIS A 117 2.47 -4.19 -14.47
N ARG A 118 3.43 -3.31 -14.79
CA ARG A 118 4.78 -3.67 -15.28
C ARG A 118 5.91 -3.01 -14.51
N PHE A 119 5.63 -1.83 -13.98
CA PHE A 119 6.60 -1.00 -13.29
C PHE A 119 6.55 -1.28 -11.80
N GLU A 120 7.72 -1.49 -11.22
CA GLU A 120 7.92 -1.84 -9.82
C GLU A 120 8.81 -0.79 -9.17
N VAL A 121 8.76 -0.69 -7.84
CA VAL A 121 9.73 0.11 -7.10
C VAL A 121 11.12 -0.51 -7.28
N ASN A 122 12.14 0.32 -7.52
CA ASN A 122 13.50 -0.15 -7.68
C ASN A 122 14.05 -0.77 -6.37
N PRO A 123 14.33 -2.08 -6.32
CA PRO A 123 14.78 -2.76 -5.11
C PRO A 123 16.09 -2.21 -4.55
N GLU A 124 16.97 -1.70 -5.41
CA GLU A 124 18.26 -1.13 -5.00
C GLU A 124 18.10 0.11 -4.11
N LEU A 125 17.00 0.86 -4.28
CA LEU A 125 16.74 2.09 -3.55
C LEU A 125 15.87 1.88 -2.31
N LYS A 126 15.35 0.66 -2.10
CA LYS A 126 14.43 0.28 -1.01
C LYS A 126 14.88 0.80 0.36
N ASN A 127 16.13 0.53 0.72
CA ASN A 127 16.66 0.83 2.05
C ASN A 127 16.62 2.33 2.36
N SER A 128 16.86 3.19 1.36
CA SER A 128 16.82 4.64 1.52
C SER A 128 15.42 5.17 1.92
N PHE A 129 14.35 4.51 1.46
CA PHE A 129 12.98 4.84 1.87
C PHE A 129 12.69 4.33 3.28
N GLU A 130 13.07 3.09 3.58
CA GLU A 130 12.78 2.47 4.88
C GLU A 130 13.49 3.20 6.02
N GLU A 131 14.72 3.66 5.81
CA GLU A 131 15.46 4.49 6.78
C GLU A 131 14.78 5.82 7.11
N LYS A 132 13.90 6.31 6.22
CA LYS A 132 13.13 7.55 6.40
C LYS A 132 11.66 7.32 6.77
N GLY A 133 11.28 6.08 7.05
CA GLY A 133 9.96 5.73 7.58
C GLY A 133 8.93 5.32 6.55
N MET A 134 9.25 5.30 5.25
CA MET A 134 8.38 4.68 4.23
C MET A 134 8.73 3.18 4.15
N LYS A 135 7.91 2.33 4.78
CA LYS A 135 8.17 0.90 4.96
C LYS A 135 7.49 0.06 3.88
N PHE A 136 8.22 -0.87 3.28
CA PHE A 136 7.66 -1.83 2.33
C PHE A 136 7.25 -3.11 3.05
N VAL A 137 6.03 -3.08 3.59
CA VAL A 137 5.49 -4.10 4.49
C VAL A 137 4.98 -5.36 3.78
N GLY A 138 4.85 -5.33 2.45
CA GLY A 138 4.41 -6.48 1.66
C GLY A 138 5.23 -6.59 0.37
N GLN A 139 5.67 -7.81 0.05
CA GLN A 139 6.48 -8.12 -1.14
C GLN A 139 5.94 -9.35 -1.87
N ASP A 140 6.35 -9.57 -3.11
CA ASP A 140 6.09 -10.84 -3.80
C ASP A 140 6.79 -12.04 -3.11
N VAL A 141 6.55 -13.25 -3.62
CA VAL A 141 7.05 -14.49 -3.03
C VAL A 141 8.58 -14.56 -3.09
N GLU A 142 9.15 -14.00 -4.15
CA GLU A 142 10.58 -13.94 -4.40
C GLU A 142 11.28 -12.82 -3.60
N GLY A 143 10.53 -11.87 -3.05
CA GLY A 143 11.06 -10.73 -2.30
C GLY A 143 11.70 -9.65 -3.18
N GLU A 144 11.41 -9.67 -4.49
CA GLU A 144 11.96 -8.74 -5.47
C GLU A 144 11.07 -7.51 -5.66
N ARG A 145 9.76 -7.64 -5.45
CA ARG A 145 8.78 -6.59 -5.77
C ARG A 145 8.08 -6.12 -4.52
N MET A 146 8.14 -4.82 -4.26
CA MET A 146 7.45 -4.19 -3.15
C MET A 146 6.00 -3.90 -3.56
N GLU A 147 5.04 -4.60 -2.94
CA GLU A 147 3.64 -4.57 -3.35
C GLU A 147 2.73 -3.81 -2.36
N VAL A 148 3.20 -3.57 -1.13
CA VAL A 148 2.50 -2.77 -0.11
C VAL A 148 3.49 -1.84 0.60
N VAL A 149 3.17 -0.55 0.64
CA VAL A 149 3.93 0.47 1.36
C VAL A 149 3.06 1.14 2.42
N GLU A 150 3.64 1.38 3.59
CA GLU A 150 3.05 2.13 4.70
C GLU A 150 4.01 3.23 5.15
N LEU A 151 3.50 4.39 5.55
CA LEU A 151 4.32 5.48 6.10
C LEU A 151 4.20 5.54 7.62
N GLU A 152 5.34 5.49 8.30
CA GLU A 152 5.42 5.68 9.75
C GLU A 152 4.94 7.08 10.18
N GLU A 153 4.44 7.18 11.41
CA GLU A 153 3.95 8.43 12.02
C GLU A 153 2.78 9.13 11.29
N HIS A 154 2.16 8.45 10.31
CA HIS A 154 0.97 8.91 9.60
C HIS A 154 -0.28 8.10 10.00
N PRO A 155 -1.47 8.72 10.20
CA PRO A 155 -2.66 8.00 10.68
C PRO A 155 -3.12 6.85 9.77
N PHE A 156 -3.06 7.07 8.45
CA PHE A 156 -3.25 6.03 7.43
C PHE A 156 -2.66 6.50 6.11
N PHE A 157 -1.48 6.02 5.71
CA PHE A 157 -0.91 6.30 4.39
C PHE A 157 -0.46 4.97 3.82
N VAL A 158 -1.25 4.46 2.88
CA VAL A 158 -1.06 3.15 2.30
C VAL A 158 -0.92 3.29 0.79
N GLY A 159 0.05 2.60 0.22
CA GLY A 159 0.10 2.34 -1.22
C GLY A 159 0.10 0.84 -1.48
N VAL A 160 -0.65 0.40 -2.48
CA VAL A 160 -0.70 -1.00 -2.91
C VAL A 160 -0.51 -1.10 -4.41
N GLN A 161 0.25 -2.10 -4.86
CA GLN A 161 0.54 -2.28 -6.27
C GLN A 161 -0.55 -3.08 -7.01
N TYR A 162 -1.24 -3.97 -6.29
CA TYR A 162 -2.41 -4.68 -6.78
C TYR A 162 -3.64 -3.77 -6.94
N HIS A 163 -4.70 -4.34 -7.53
CA HIS A 163 -6.01 -3.71 -7.70
C HIS A 163 -7.04 -4.34 -6.75
N PRO A 164 -7.13 -3.83 -5.50
CA PRO A 164 -7.99 -4.41 -4.47
C PRO A 164 -9.49 -4.25 -4.75
N GLU A 165 -9.85 -3.42 -5.73
CA GLU A 165 -11.23 -3.24 -6.19
C GLU A 165 -11.80 -4.51 -6.83
N PHE A 166 -10.96 -5.35 -7.45
CA PHE A 166 -11.44 -6.52 -8.21
C PHE A 166 -11.92 -7.68 -7.33
N LEU A 167 -11.53 -7.72 -6.06
CA LEU A 167 -11.96 -8.76 -5.11
C LEU A 167 -12.99 -8.24 -4.08
N SER A 168 -13.36 -6.96 -4.14
CA SER A 168 -14.35 -6.35 -3.24
C SER A 168 -15.75 -6.94 -3.45
N ARG A 169 -16.47 -7.20 -2.35
CA ARG A 169 -17.86 -7.69 -2.38
C ARG A 169 -18.71 -6.96 -1.33
N PRO A 170 -20.04 -6.83 -1.50
CA PRO A 170 -20.90 -6.13 -0.54
C PRO A 170 -20.76 -6.62 0.91
N ILE A 171 -20.61 -7.93 1.11
CA ILE A 171 -20.48 -8.57 2.43
C ILE A 171 -19.02 -8.72 2.91
N LYS A 172 -18.06 -8.44 2.04
CA LYS A 172 -16.62 -8.51 2.32
C LYS A 172 -15.95 -7.34 1.58
N PRO A 173 -16.09 -6.10 2.11
CA PRO A 173 -15.51 -4.94 1.48
C PRO A 173 -13.99 -5.10 1.41
N SER A 174 -13.41 -4.56 0.35
CA SER A 174 -11.98 -4.61 0.14
C SER A 174 -11.21 -3.92 1.28
N PRO A 175 -10.26 -4.61 1.96
CA PRO A 175 -9.60 -4.09 3.15
C PRO A 175 -8.90 -2.74 2.99
N PRO A 176 -8.15 -2.44 1.91
CA PRO A 176 -7.53 -1.12 1.73
C PRO A 176 -8.55 0.03 1.69
N TYR A 177 -9.64 -0.14 0.93
CA TYR A 177 -10.70 0.88 0.81
C TYR A 177 -11.47 1.04 2.12
N PHE A 178 -11.77 -0.07 2.80
CA PHE A 178 -12.45 -0.02 4.09
C PHE A 178 -11.58 0.64 5.17
N GLY A 179 -10.28 0.34 5.18
CA GLY A 179 -9.28 1.00 6.00
C GLY A 179 -9.25 2.51 5.78
N LEU A 180 -9.26 2.96 4.51
CA LEU A 180 -9.31 4.38 4.17
C LEU A 180 -10.57 5.05 4.76
N LEU A 181 -11.75 4.46 4.56
CA LEU A 181 -13.01 5.01 5.08
C LEU A 181 -13.03 5.07 6.62
N LEU A 182 -12.55 4.01 7.28
CA LEU A 182 -12.42 3.98 8.73
C LEU A 182 -11.47 5.05 9.24
N ALA A 183 -10.33 5.25 8.57
CA ALA A 183 -9.35 6.27 8.93
C ALA A 183 -9.93 7.67 8.74
N SER A 184 -10.59 7.94 7.62
CA SER A 184 -11.27 9.20 7.34
C SER A 184 -12.38 9.52 8.34
N ALA A 185 -13.03 8.50 8.89
CA ALA A 185 -14.06 8.66 9.91
C ALA A 185 -13.50 8.67 11.35
N GLY A 186 -12.18 8.56 11.55
CA GLY A 186 -11.56 8.47 12.89
C GLY A 186 -11.88 7.19 13.66
N LYS A 187 -12.29 6.11 12.98
CA LYS A 187 -12.77 4.85 13.58
C LYS A 187 -11.79 3.67 13.42
N LEU A 188 -10.70 3.85 12.68
CA LEU A 188 -9.74 2.79 12.38
C LEU A 188 -9.18 2.13 13.64
N SER A 189 -8.61 2.90 14.57
CA SER A 189 -7.99 2.35 15.78
C SER A 189 -8.97 1.51 16.61
N HIS A 190 -10.19 1.99 16.79
CA HIS A 190 -11.25 1.27 17.49
C HIS A 190 -11.68 -0.01 16.75
N TYR A 191 -11.74 0.01 15.41
CA TYR A 191 -12.03 -1.18 14.60
C TYR A 191 -10.96 -2.26 14.76
N LEU A 192 -9.68 -1.87 14.71
CA LEU A 192 -8.55 -2.80 14.89
C LEU A 192 -8.55 -3.40 16.31
N GLN A 193 -8.80 -2.58 17.34
CA GLN A 193 -8.90 -3.05 18.73
C GLN A 193 -10.04 -4.05 18.97
N LYS A 194 -11.13 -3.96 18.20
CA LYS A 194 -12.25 -4.92 18.24
C LYS A 194 -12.01 -6.19 17.42
N GLY A 195 -10.79 -6.41 16.92
CA GLY A 195 -10.43 -7.61 16.17
C GLY A 195 -11.01 -7.65 14.76
N CYS A 196 -11.15 -6.48 14.12
CA CYS A 196 -11.54 -6.35 12.71
C CYS A 196 -12.89 -7.00 12.33
N ARG A 197 -13.91 -6.86 13.19
CA ARG A 197 -15.26 -7.38 12.94
C ARG A 197 -16.17 -6.30 12.34
N LEU A 198 -16.80 -6.59 11.20
CA LEU A 198 -17.73 -5.64 10.53
C LEU A 198 -19.05 -5.50 11.30
N SER A 199 -19.51 -6.56 11.95
CA SER A 199 -20.68 -6.60 12.82
C SER A 199 -20.38 -7.37 14.12
N PRO A 200 -20.98 -7.00 15.26
CA PRO A 200 -20.94 -7.80 16.48
C PRO A 200 -21.49 -9.23 16.30
N ARG A 201 -22.29 -9.46 15.26
CA ARG A 201 -22.86 -10.77 14.90
C ARG A 201 -22.00 -11.56 13.92
N ASP A 202 -20.92 -10.99 13.39
CA ASP A 202 -20.04 -11.71 12.46
C ASP A 202 -19.19 -12.71 13.23
N THR A 203 -19.64 -13.97 13.20
CA THR A 203 -18.88 -15.14 13.64
C THR A 203 -18.09 -15.76 12.49
N TYR A 204 -17.76 -15.00 11.44
CA TYR A 204 -17.00 -15.51 10.28
C TYR A 204 -15.57 -15.85 10.69
N SER A 205 -15.39 -17.05 11.22
CA SER A 205 -14.09 -17.68 11.44
C SER A 205 -13.69 -18.41 10.16
N ASP A 206 -12.97 -17.74 9.26
CA ASP A 206 -12.03 -18.44 8.36
C ASP A 206 -10.74 -18.77 9.13
N ARG A 207 -10.88 -19.30 10.36
CA ARG A 207 -9.75 -19.77 11.18
C ARG A 207 -9.66 -21.29 11.06
N SER A 208 -9.01 -21.77 10.01
CA SER A 208 -8.30 -23.04 10.11
C SER A 208 -7.02 -22.80 10.92
N GLY A 209 -7.14 -22.76 12.24
CA GLY A 209 -5.99 -22.54 13.13
C GLY A 209 -6.42 -21.98 14.49
N SER A 210 -6.36 -22.84 15.50
CA SER A 210 -6.66 -22.49 16.89
C SER A 210 -5.55 -21.63 17.50
N SER A 211 -5.85 -20.36 17.80
CA SER A 211 -5.31 -19.64 18.96
C SER A 211 -6.07 -18.32 19.15
N SER A 212 -6.51 -18.07 20.38
CA SER A 212 -7.18 -16.83 20.80
C SER A 212 -6.17 -15.68 20.86
N PRO A 213 -6.44 -14.46 20.34
CA PRO A 213 -5.52 -13.34 20.43
C PRO A 213 -6.05 -12.30 21.43
N ASP A 214 -5.84 -12.51 22.72
CA ASP A 214 -6.22 -11.54 23.75
C ASP A 214 -5.02 -10.79 24.37
N SER A 215 -3.83 -10.79 23.74
CA SER A 215 -2.65 -10.21 24.40
C SER A 215 -1.60 -9.46 23.57
N GLU A 216 -1.82 -9.11 22.29
CA GLU A 216 -0.78 -8.40 21.49
C GLU A 216 -1.28 -7.19 20.69
N ILE A 217 -2.18 -6.36 21.25
CA ILE A 217 -2.77 -5.21 20.52
C ILE A 217 -2.05 -3.86 20.81
N THR A 218 -1.02 -3.81 21.66
CA THR A 218 -0.49 -2.54 22.19
C THR A 218 0.62 -1.84 21.38
N GLU A 219 1.05 -2.36 20.21
CA GLU A 219 2.26 -1.83 19.54
C GLU A 219 2.06 -0.94 18.30
N LEU A 220 0.83 -0.63 17.89
CA LEU A 220 0.62 0.39 16.85
C LEU A 220 0.46 1.79 17.46
N LYS A 221 1.53 2.59 17.40
CA LYS A 221 1.50 4.02 17.73
C LYS A 221 0.79 4.79 16.61
N PHE A 222 -0.55 4.87 16.67
CA PHE A 222 -1.28 5.84 15.87
C PHE A 222 -1.21 7.22 16.53
N THR A 223 -0.81 8.25 15.78
CA THR A 223 -0.91 9.63 16.27
C THR A 223 -2.39 10.02 16.29
N ALA A 224 -2.92 10.33 17.47
CA ALA A 224 -4.27 10.84 17.63
C ALA A 224 -4.39 12.19 16.91
N VAL A 225 -5.37 12.31 16.01
CA VAL A 225 -5.74 13.60 15.43
C VAL A 225 -6.59 14.31 16.47
N ASN A 226 -6.02 15.30 17.15
CA ASN A 226 -6.79 16.23 17.96
C ASN A 226 -7.64 17.08 17.02
N HIS A 227 -8.96 16.97 17.16
CA HIS A 227 -9.90 17.93 16.61
C HIS A 227 -10.04 19.07 17.63
N GLU A 228 -9.46 20.23 17.32
CA GLU A 228 -9.99 21.53 17.74
C GLU A 228 -10.85 22.10 16.60
#